data_AF-A0A4U9D7L3-F1
#
_entry.id   AF-A0A4U9D7L3-F1
#
_cell.length_a   1.000
_cell.length_b   1.000
_cell.length_c   1.000
_cell.angle_alpha   90.00
_cell.angle_beta   90.00
_cell.angle_gamma   90.00
#
_symmetry.space_group_name_H-M   'P 1'
#
loop_
_entity.id
_entity.type
_entity.pdbx_description
1 polymer ?
#
loop_
_entity_poly.entity_id
_entity_poly.type
_entity_poly.pdbx_seq_one_letter_code
_entity_poly.pdbx_strand_id
1 'polypeptide(L)'
;MSPVKPGSTRRLVNKVHEGRPHIQDRIKNGEYTYIINTTEGRQAIEDSKLIRRSALQYKVHYDTTLNGGFATAMALNANAMEKVTSVQEMHAQIKNKPCRALPGYATKRADVIVGPFFLCRSSSESSAFNFLPARANYN
;
A
#
# COMPACT_ATOMS: atom_id res chain seq x y z
N MET A 1 31.44 -2.74 -5.85
CA MET A 1 30.55 -1.67 -6.36
C MET A 1 30.34 -1.95 -7.85
N SER A 2 29.13 -2.33 -8.29
CA SER A 2 28.89 -2.64 -9.71
C SER A 2 28.82 -1.37 -10.55
N PRO A 3 29.41 -1.36 -11.77
CA PRO A 3 29.43 -0.17 -12.62
C PRO A 3 28.01 0.21 -13.10
N VAL A 4 27.78 1.52 -13.19
CA VAL A 4 26.49 2.11 -13.61
C VAL A 4 26.36 2.02 -15.13
N LYS A 5 25.16 1.74 -15.65
CA LYS A 5 24.89 1.90 -17.08
C LYS A 5 25.05 3.37 -17.52
N PRO A 6 25.60 3.63 -18.72
CA PRO A 6 25.68 4.99 -19.27
C PRO A 6 24.28 5.60 -19.42
N GLY A 7 24.10 6.87 -19.03
CA GLY A 7 22.86 7.64 -19.24
C GLY A 7 22.05 8.00 -17.99
N SER A 8 22.37 7.45 -16.81
CA SER A 8 21.76 7.88 -15.54
C SER A 8 22.71 8.78 -14.74
N THR A 9 22.39 10.07 -14.65
CA THR A 9 23.11 11.03 -13.81
C THR A 9 22.72 10.83 -12.35
N ARG A 10 23.52 10.04 -11.62
CA ARG A 10 23.35 9.83 -10.18
C ARG A 10 24.55 10.35 -9.40
N ARG A 11 24.28 11.01 -8.28
CA ARG A 11 25.32 11.41 -7.33
C ARG A 11 25.75 10.19 -6.52
N LEU A 12 27.04 9.86 -6.55
CA LEU A 12 27.60 8.84 -5.67
C LEU A 12 27.62 9.36 -4.23
N VAL A 13 27.25 8.49 -3.28
CA VAL A 13 27.17 8.81 -1.85
C VAL A 13 27.79 7.66 -1.07
N ASN A 14 28.67 8.00 -0.14
CA ASN A 14 29.36 7.04 0.70
C ASN A 14 28.40 6.37 1.69
N LYS A 15 28.60 5.07 1.92
CA LYS A 15 28.00 4.38 3.07
C LYS A 15 28.65 4.85 4.37
N VAL A 16 28.02 4.54 5.50
CA VAL A 16 28.48 4.96 6.84
C VAL A 16 29.95 4.55 7.10
N HIS A 17 30.35 3.36 6.63
CA HIS A 17 31.70 2.83 6.80
C HIS A 17 32.71 3.26 5.70
N GLU A 18 32.29 4.01 4.67
CA GLU A 18 33.15 4.37 3.52
C GLU A 18 33.78 5.77 3.65
N GLY A 19 33.44 6.53 4.70
CA GLY A 19 33.98 7.86 4.97
C GLY A 19 32.95 8.99 4.87
N ARG A 20 33.36 10.22 5.20
CA ARG A 20 32.46 11.40 5.30
C ARG A 20 32.56 12.33 4.08
N PRO A 21 31.47 13.04 3.71
CA PRO A 21 30.12 12.93 4.25
C PRO A 21 29.38 11.68 3.72
N HIS A 22 28.82 10.88 4.63
CA HIS A 22 28.08 9.65 4.30
C HIS A 22 26.56 9.87 4.27
N ILE A 23 25.81 8.86 3.81
CA ILE A 23 24.33 8.92 3.69
C ILE A 23 23.62 9.46 4.93
N GLN A 24 24.01 9.04 6.14
CA GLN A 24 23.39 9.54 7.36
C GLN A 24 23.58 11.06 7.52
N ASP A 25 24.78 11.62 7.27
CA ASP A 25 25.03 13.06 7.42
C ASP A 25 24.13 13.86 6.47
N ARG A 26 23.95 13.36 5.25
CA ARG A 26 23.08 13.99 4.25
C ARG A 26 21.60 13.94 4.64
N ILE A 27 21.14 12.85 5.25
CA ILE A 27 19.78 12.77 5.81
C ILE A 27 19.62 13.79 6.94
N LYS A 28 20.61 13.92 7.84
CA LYS A 28 20.59 14.90 8.93
C LYS A 28 20.52 16.34 8.42
N ASN A 29 21.23 16.62 7.32
CA ASN A 29 21.24 17.92 6.67
C ASN A 29 19.96 18.21 5.87
N GLY A 30 19.00 17.28 5.81
CA GLY A 30 17.76 17.46 5.07
C GLY A 30 17.93 17.42 3.55
N GLU A 31 18.99 16.80 3.04
CA GLU A 31 19.24 16.74 1.59
C GLU A 31 18.27 15.82 0.83
N TYR A 32 17.47 15.03 1.54
CA TYR A 32 16.57 14.04 0.96
C TYR A 32 15.14 14.24 1.43
N THR A 33 14.21 14.23 0.48
CA THR A 33 12.76 14.21 0.73
C THR A 33 12.17 12.80 0.64
N TYR A 34 12.87 11.90 -0.07
CA TYR A 34 12.43 10.53 -0.30
C TYR A 34 13.61 9.55 -0.42
N ILE A 35 13.47 8.35 0.15
CA ILE A 35 14.50 7.31 0.18
C ILE A 35 13.89 5.94 -0.16
N ILE A 36 14.49 5.19 -1.08
CA ILE A 36 14.17 3.77 -1.29
C ILE A 36 15.35 2.94 -0.77
N ASN A 37 15.12 2.13 0.26
CA ASN A 37 16.13 1.27 0.88
C ASN A 37 15.69 -0.20 0.86
N THR A 38 16.13 -0.94 -0.16
CA THR A 38 15.99 -2.40 -0.21
C THR A 38 17.26 -3.07 0.30
N THR A 39 17.14 -4.02 1.23
CA THR A 39 18.27 -4.72 1.85
C THR A 39 18.37 -6.17 1.41
N GLU A 40 19.57 -6.58 1.01
CA GLU A 40 19.91 -7.98 0.78
C GLU A 40 21.26 -8.29 1.46
N GLY A 41 21.29 -9.36 2.28
CA GLY A 41 22.50 -9.79 3.01
C GLY A 41 22.68 -9.16 4.40
N ARG A 42 23.42 -9.85 5.29
CA ARG A 42 23.58 -9.48 6.72
C ARG A 42 24.18 -8.09 6.94
N GLN A 43 25.26 -7.76 6.24
CA GLN A 43 25.95 -6.49 6.43
C GLN A 43 25.09 -5.30 5.98
N ALA A 44 24.37 -5.45 4.87
CA ALA A 44 23.42 -4.44 4.40
C ALA A 44 22.25 -4.25 5.37
N ILE A 45 21.80 -5.31 6.06
CA ILE A 45 20.72 -5.21 7.05
C ILE A 45 21.12 -4.30 8.22
N GLU A 46 22.33 -4.44 8.76
CA GLU A 46 22.82 -3.61 9.86
C GLU A 46 22.96 -2.14 9.45
N ASP A 47 23.62 -1.87 8.31
CA ASP A 47 23.78 -0.50 7.79
C ASP A 47 22.41 0.15 7.51
N SER A 48 21.47 -0.62 6.98
CA SER A 48 20.12 -0.12 6.71
C SER A 48 19.29 0.10 7.95
N LYS A 49 19.59 -0.51 9.11
CA LYS A 49 18.93 -0.11 10.37
C LYS A 49 19.23 1.35 10.69
N LEU A 50 20.46 1.80 10.47
CA LEU A 50 20.86 3.20 10.70
C LEU A 50 20.16 4.14 9.71
N ILE A 51 20.07 3.75 8.43
CA ILE A 51 19.38 4.55 7.41
C ILE A 51 17.89 4.70 7.75
N ARG A 52 17.20 3.60 8.07
CA ARG A 52 15.77 3.63 8.43
C ARG A 52 15.52 4.46 9.70
N ARG A 53 16.36 4.29 10.73
CA ARG A 53 16.25 5.08 11.97
C ARG A 53 16.45 6.57 11.71
N SER A 54 17.44 6.92 10.89
CA SER A 54 17.71 8.31 10.53
C SER A 54 16.56 8.88 9.71
N ALA A 55 16.07 8.17 8.69
CA ALA A 55 14.92 8.61 7.89
C ALA A 55 13.68 8.87 8.76
N LEU A 56 13.37 7.97 9.71
CA LEU A 56 12.27 8.15 10.66
C LEU A 56 12.48 9.37 11.58
N GLN A 57 13.69 9.53 12.13
CA GLN A 57 14.02 10.63 13.03
C GLN A 57 13.93 12.01 12.33
N TYR A 58 14.38 12.10 11.09
CA TYR A 58 14.38 13.33 10.29
C TYR A 58 13.12 13.48 9.42
N LYS A 59 12.11 12.64 9.63
CA LYS A 59 10.80 12.69 8.95
C LYS A 59 10.91 12.64 7.42
N VAL A 60 11.88 11.90 6.92
CA VAL A 60 12.04 11.65 5.48
C VAL A 60 11.21 10.43 5.11
N HIS A 61 10.34 10.56 4.11
CA HIS A 61 9.54 9.43 3.63
C HIS A 61 10.46 8.36 3.06
N TYR A 62 10.27 7.09 3.43
CA TYR A 62 11.10 6.01 2.94
C TYR A 62 10.33 4.71 2.70
N ASP A 63 10.73 4.01 1.65
CA ASP A 63 10.20 2.70 1.29
C ASP A 63 11.26 1.61 1.45
N THR A 64 10.85 0.45 1.95
CA THR A 64 11.74 -0.72 2.14
C THR A 64 11.62 -1.78 1.04
N THR A 65 10.69 -1.59 0.11
CA THR A 65 10.43 -2.50 -1.01
C THR A 65 10.37 -1.72 -2.32
N LEU A 66 10.79 -2.36 -3.43
CA LEU A 66 10.67 -1.76 -4.75
C LEU A 66 9.20 -1.55 -5.14
N ASN A 67 8.32 -2.49 -4.80
CA ASN A 67 6.88 -2.39 -5.09
C ASN A 67 6.24 -1.18 -4.40
N GLY A 68 6.59 -0.94 -3.13
CA GLY A 68 6.19 0.26 -2.41
C GLY A 68 6.69 1.52 -3.13
N GLY A 69 7.98 1.53 -3.52
CA GLY A 69 8.54 2.67 -4.23
C GLY A 69 7.89 2.96 -5.59
N PHE A 70 7.47 1.93 -6.33
CA PHE A 70 6.69 2.11 -7.55
C PHE A 70 5.28 2.68 -7.26
N ALA A 71 4.61 2.20 -6.22
CA ALA A 71 3.31 2.73 -5.81
C ALA A 71 3.41 4.21 -5.40
N THR A 72 4.44 4.57 -4.62
CA THR A 72 4.75 5.96 -4.24
C THR A 72 5.01 6.81 -5.48
N ALA A 73 5.81 6.33 -6.44
CA ALA A 73 6.06 7.05 -7.68
C ALA A 73 4.79 7.24 -8.54
N MET A 74 3.89 6.25 -8.58
CA MET A 74 2.60 6.38 -9.26
C MET A 74 1.71 7.41 -8.56
N ALA A 75 1.70 7.43 -7.23
CA ALA A 75 0.93 8.38 -6.44
C ALA A 75 1.36 9.84 -6.63
N LEU A 76 2.61 10.11 -7.04
CA LEU A 76 3.09 11.47 -7.34
C LEU A 76 2.34 12.13 -8.51
N ASN A 77 1.70 11.36 -9.39
CA ASN A 77 0.91 11.88 -10.51
C ASN A 77 -0.56 12.16 -10.13
N ALA A 78 -0.98 11.81 -8.91
CA ALA A 78 -2.35 11.98 -8.43
C ALA A 78 -2.42 13.09 -7.37
N ASN A 79 -3.55 13.78 -7.28
CA ASN A 79 -3.79 14.75 -6.22
C ASN A 79 -4.75 14.16 -5.17
N ALA A 80 -4.24 13.92 -3.96
CA ALA A 80 -5.03 13.35 -2.86
C ALA A 80 -6.25 14.18 -2.46
N MET A 81 -6.25 15.48 -2.77
CA MET A 81 -7.35 16.41 -2.41
C MET A 81 -8.33 16.65 -3.55
N GLU A 82 -8.14 16.04 -4.72
CA GLU A 82 -8.97 16.27 -5.90
C GLU A 82 -10.42 15.83 -5.69
N LYS A 83 -10.63 14.67 -5.06
CA LYS A 83 -11.96 14.10 -4.84
C LYS A 83 -12.04 13.44 -3.48
N VAL A 84 -12.98 13.94 -2.67
CA VAL A 84 -13.39 13.31 -1.40
C VAL A 84 -14.71 12.59 -1.63
N THR A 85 -14.87 11.40 -1.07
CA THR A 85 -16.11 10.61 -1.19
C THR A 85 -16.41 9.97 0.15
N SER A 86 -17.65 10.11 0.61
CA SER A 86 -18.11 9.53 1.87
C SER A 86 -18.26 8.02 1.76
N VAL A 87 -18.22 7.33 2.90
CA VAL A 87 -18.43 5.87 2.94
C VAL A 87 -19.83 5.50 2.44
N GLN A 88 -20.82 6.34 2.74
CA GLN A 88 -22.20 6.17 2.29
C GLN A 88 -22.31 6.22 0.75
N GLU A 89 -21.64 7.19 0.11
CA GLU A 89 -21.58 7.29 -1.35
C GLU A 89 -20.82 6.10 -1.97
N MET A 90 -19.73 5.65 -1.36
CA MET A 90 -19.01 4.45 -1.81
C MET A 90 -19.91 3.20 -1.76
N HIS A 91 -20.69 3.01 -0.68
CA HIS A 91 -21.64 1.90 -0.58
C HIS A 91 -22.79 1.99 -1.60
N ALA A 92 -23.29 3.19 -1.88
CA ALA A 92 -24.32 3.40 -2.90
C ALA A 92 -23.82 3.02 -4.31
N GLN A 93 -22.53 3.28 -4.61
CA GLN A 93 -21.92 2.89 -5.88
C GLN A 93 -21.84 1.37 -6.09
N ILE A 94 -21.77 0.57 -5.02
CA ILE A 94 -21.79 -0.90 -5.13
C ILE A 94 -23.19 -1.38 -5.51
N LYS A 95 -24.24 -0.82 -4.89
CA LYS A 95 -25.64 -1.18 -5.21
C LYS A 95 -26.01 -0.86 -6.66
N ASN A 96 -25.39 0.19 -7.22
CA ASN A 96 -25.69 0.70 -8.55
C ASN A 96 -24.76 0.15 -9.65
N LYS A 97 -23.70 -0.60 -9.30
CA LYS A 97 -22.82 -1.25 -10.27
C LYS A 97 -23.31 -2.66 -10.57
N PRO A 98 -23.66 -3.00 -11.82
CA PRO A 98 -23.87 -4.40 -12.17
C PRO A 98 -22.56 -5.16 -11.96
N CYS A 99 -22.63 -6.33 -11.32
CA CYS A 99 -21.47 -7.20 -11.15
C CYS A 99 -20.92 -7.55 -12.54
N ARG A 100 -19.74 -7.02 -12.88
CA ARG A 100 -19.03 -7.42 -14.10
C ARG A 100 -18.20 -8.65 -13.78
N ALA A 101 -18.46 -9.74 -14.50
CA ALA A 101 -17.52 -10.85 -14.56
C ALA A 101 -16.20 -10.34 -15.16
N LEU A 102 -15.06 -10.66 -14.53
CA LEU A 102 -13.76 -10.37 -15.10
C LEU A 102 -13.56 -11.25 -16.34
N PRO A 103 -13.08 -10.71 -17.47
CA PRO A 103 -12.79 -11.52 -18.64
C PRO A 103 -11.68 -12.52 -18.29
N GLY A 104 -11.98 -13.82 -18.38
CA GLY A 104 -11.03 -14.91 -18.12
C GLY A 104 -11.29 -15.76 -16.88
N TYR A 105 -12.24 -15.41 -16.02
CA TYR A 105 -12.68 -16.27 -14.91
C TYR A 105 -14.10 -16.76 -15.16
N ALA A 106 -14.25 -18.01 -15.62
CA ALA A 106 -15.53 -18.69 -15.68
C ALA A 106 -16.02 -18.92 -14.24
N THR A 107 -16.93 -18.08 -13.75
CA THR A 107 -17.63 -18.34 -12.49
C THR A 107 -18.58 -19.51 -12.70
N LYS A 108 -18.08 -20.74 -12.54
CA LYS A 108 -18.96 -21.88 -12.33
C LYS A 108 -19.61 -21.67 -10.95
N ARG A 109 -20.94 -21.62 -10.97
CA ARG A 109 -21.90 -21.78 -9.85
C ARG A 109 -21.29 -21.68 -8.45
N ALA A 110 -21.63 -20.59 -7.76
CA ALA A 110 -21.85 -20.55 -6.31
C ALA A 110 -20.95 -21.46 -5.46
N ASP A 111 -19.63 -21.33 -5.59
CA ASP A 111 -18.73 -21.87 -4.58
C ASP A 111 -18.63 -20.87 -3.44
N VAL A 112 -19.35 -21.25 -2.39
CA VAL A 112 -19.37 -20.73 -1.03
C VAL A 112 -17.94 -20.46 -0.54
N ILE A 113 -17.61 -19.18 -0.32
CA ILE A 113 -16.66 -18.81 0.72
C ILE A 113 -17.49 -18.26 1.88
N VAL A 114 -17.73 -19.13 2.85
CA VAL A 114 -18.26 -18.78 4.18
C VAL A 114 -17.21 -17.96 4.93
N GLY A 115 -17.49 -16.67 5.11
CA GLY A 115 -16.81 -15.73 6.00
C GLY A 115 -17.71 -14.49 6.18
N PRO A 116 -17.79 -13.88 7.38
CA PRO A 116 -19.01 -13.20 7.84
C PRO A 116 -19.18 -11.76 7.34
N PHE A 117 -18.71 -11.41 6.14
CA PHE A 117 -18.96 -10.09 5.58
C PHE A 117 -19.22 -10.19 4.07
N PHE A 118 -20.38 -9.67 3.67
CA PHE A 118 -20.87 -9.47 2.30
C PHE A 118 -21.62 -10.62 1.62
N LEU A 119 -22.95 -10.62 1.78
CA LEU A 119 -23.88 -11.29 0.85
C LEU A 119 -24.35 -10.27 -0.19
N CYS A 120 -23.91 -10.41 -1.44
CA CYS A 120 -24.53 -9.75 -2.59
C CYS A 120 -25.80 -10.54 -2.95
N ARG A 121 -26.98 -10.00 -2.64
CA ARG A 121 -28.26 -10.59 -3.05
C ARG A 121 -28.58 -10.14 -4.47
N SER A 122 -28.65 -11.09 -5.41
CA SER A 122 -29.26 -10.90 -6.72
C SER A 122 -30.73 -10.50 -6.56
N SER A 123 -31.10 -9.41 -7.21
CA SER A 123 -32.42 -8.78 -7.19
C SER A 123 -33.45 -9.59 -8.00
N SER A 124 -33.94 -10.71 -7.46
CA SER A 124 -35.08 -11.42 -8.07
C SER A 124 -36.01 -12.18 -7.13
N GLU A 125 -35.93 -12.04 -5.81
CA GLU A 125 -36.90 -12.67 -4.90
C GLU A 125 -37.47 -11.67 -3.89
N SER A 126 -38.60 -11.09 -4.29
CA SER A 126 -39.53 -10.34 -3.46
C SER A 126 -40.64 -11.30 -3.01
N SER A 127 -40.53 -11.86 -1.81
CA SER A 127 -41.69 -12.34 -1.04
C SER A 127 -41.30 -12.75 0.38
N ALA A 128 -41.87 -12.03 1.34
CA ALA A 128 -42.19 -12.43 2.72
C ALA A 128 -41.16 -13.29 3.48
N PHE A 129 -40.40 -12.63 4.35
CA PHE A 129 -39.94 -13.28 5.59
C PHE A 129 -40.35 -12.40 6.77
N ASN A 130 -41.34 -12.90 7.52
CA ASN A 130 -41.82 -12.29 8.76
C ASN A 130 -40.67 -12.20 9.77
N PHE A 131 -40.44 -11.01 10.31
CA PHE A 131 -39.61 -10.79 11.49
C PHE A 131 -40.37 -11.32 12.73
N LEU A 132 -39.90 -12.42 13.31
CA LEU A 132 -40.18 -12.72 14.72
C LEU A 132 -39.14 -11.99 15.59
N PRO A 133 -39.54 -11.27 16.66
CA PRO A 133 -38.60 -10.51 17.46
C PRO A 133 -37.81 -11.41 18.42
N ALA A 134 -36.58 -10.96 18.68
CA ALA A 134 -35.55 -11.61 19.47
C ALA A 134 -35.93 -11.93 20.93
N ARG A 135 -35.41 -13.05 21.43
CA ARG A 135 -35.02 -13.21 22.84
C ARG A 135 -33.73 -14.00 22.92
N ALA A 136 -32.61 -13.33 23.18
CA ALA A 136 -31.43 -13.96 23.76
C ALA A 136 -31.39 -13.54 25.24
N ASN A 137 -31.80 -14.46 26.11
CA ASN A 137 -31.51 -14.37 27.54
C ASN A 137 -30.01 -14.63 27.71
N TYR A 138 -29.31 -13.69 28.35
CA TYR A 138 -28.01 -13.95 28.95
C TYR A 138 -28.24 -14.46 30.38
N ASN A 139 -27.75 -15.66 30.67
CA ASN A 139 -27.30 -16.09 31.98
C ASN A 139 -25.85 -16.57 31.81
#